data_AF-A0A3S5J2W0-F1
#
_entry.id   AF-A0A3S5J2W0-F1
#
_cell.length_a   1.000
_cell.length_b   1.000
_cell.length_c   1.000
_cell.angle_alpha   90.00
_cell.angle_beta   90.00
_cell.angle_gamma   90.00
#
_symmetry.space_group_name_H-M   'P 1'
#
loop_
_entity.id
_entity.type
_entity.pdbx_description
1 polymer ?
#
loop_
_entity_poly.entity_id
_entity_poly.type
_entity_poly.pdbx_seq_one_letter_code
_entity_poly.pdbx_strand_id
1 'polypeptide(L)'
;MNENIDLNNNKEKKTTTHKIGIYLWIWGLLFVLSFFSYMVDWYQFQGLLRWSLILFFMFLKAGLIMAFFMHLFWERYTLVNVLLWPMTAIACFVGLMVAEGKYTVFTRFIYFVLGE
;
A
#
# COMPACT_ATOMS: atom_id res chain seq x y z
N MET A 1 4.14 -27.44 55.05
CA MET A 1 4.47 -26.01 54.87
C MET A 1 5.46 -25.79 53.72
N ASN A 2 5.48 -26.64 52.67
CA ASN A 2 6.45 -26.55 51.57
C ASN A 2 5.87 -26.96 50.20
N GLU A 3 4.53 -26.90 50.03
CA GLU A 3 3.87 -27.25 48.76
C GLU A 3 3.29 -26.01 48.04
N ASN A 4 3.25 -24.86 48.72
CA ASN A 4 2.74 -23.61 48.16
C ASN A 4 3.82 -22.79 47.41
N ILE A 5 5.08 -23.23 47.44
CA ILE A 5 6.23 -22.51 46.86
C ILE A 5 6.50 -22.96 45.42
N ASP A 6 6.13 -24.19 45.05
CA ASP A 6 6.36 -24.76 43.70
C ASP A 6 5.26 -24.42 42.67
N LEU A 7 4.07 -24.03 43.14
CA LEU A 7 2.94 -23.62 42.28
C LEU A 7 3.05 -22.18 41.76
N ASN A 8 3.99 -21.38 42.27
CA ASN A 8 4.23 -20.00 41.83
C ASN A 8 5.27 -19.94 40.69
N ASN A 9 6.24 -20.85 40.65
CA ASN A 9 7.35 -20.79 39.69
C ASN A 9 7.03 -21.27 38.26
N ASN A 10 5.85 -21.84 38.01
CA ASN A 10 5.48 -22.41 36.70
C ASN A 10 4.48 -21.57 35.88
N LYS A 11 4.17 -20.34 36.30
CA LYS A 11 3.19 -19.49 35.60
C LYS A 11 3.77 -18.25 34.90
N GLU A 12 5.08 -18.04 34.95
CA GLU A 12 5.65 -16.79 34.45
C GLU A 12 6.60 -17.00 33.24
N LYS A 13 6.19 -16.38 32.12
CA LYS A 13 6.97 -16.01 30.93
C LYS A 13 7.19 -17.07 29.83
N LYS A 14 6.08 -17.53 29.23
CA LYS A 14 6.01 -17.57 27.76
C LYS A 14 5.64 -16.18 27.22
N THR A 15 6.53 -15.19 27.38
CA THR A 15 6.36 -13.90 26.70
C THR A 15 6.60 -14.12 25.21
N THR A 16 5.53 -14.40 24.47
CA THR A 16 5.12 -13.68 23.24
C THR A 16 6.20 -13.21 22.22
N THR A 17 7.38 -13.82 22.18
CA THR A 17 8.49 -13.54 21.24
C THR A 17 8.10 -13.70 19.77
N HIS A 18 6.94 -14.27 19.48
CA HIS A 18 6.41 -14.42 18.14
C HIS A 18 5.96 -13.09 17.46
N LYS A 19 5.91 -11.96 18.18
CA LYS A 19 5.44 -10.68 17.60
C LYS A 19 6.52 -9.63 17.35
N ILE A 20 7.61 -9.63 18.13
CA ILE A 20 8.65 -8.59 18.01
C ILE A 20 9.36 -8.61 16.64
N GLY A 21 9.61 -9.81 16.11
CA GLY A 21 10.22 -9.98 14.79
C GLY A 21 9.33 -9.46 13.67
N ILE A 22 8.02 -9.66 13.78
CA ILE A 22 7.06 -9.15 12.79
C ILE A 22 7.04 -7.62 12.77
N TYR A 23 7.05 -6.97 13.93
CA TYR A 23 7.05 -5.51 14.02
C TYR A 23 8.35 -4.88 13.51
N LEU A 24 9.50 -5.47 13.82
CA LEU A 24 10.78 -5.01 13.27
C LEU A 24 10.84 -5.17 11.73
N TRP A 25 10.27 -6.24 11.20
CA TRP A 25 10.18 -6.46 9.75
C TRP A 25 9.27 -5.42 9.07
N ILE A 26 8.10 -5.15 9.66
CA ILE A 26 7.14 -4.13 9.19
C ILE A 26 7.77 -2.75 9.19
N TRP A 27 8.44 -2.42 10.29
CA TRP A 27 9.14 -1.15 10.46
C TRP A 27 10.26 -1.01 9.43
N GLY A 28 11.03 -2.08 9.20
CA GLY A 28 12.06 -2.13 8.15
C GLY A 28 11.49 -1.97 6.74
N LEU A 29 10.38 -2.65 6.41
CA LEU A 29 9.73 -2.49 5.11
C LEU A 29 9.18 -1.08 4.92
N LEU A 30 8.53 -0.48 5.93
CA LEU A 30 8.07 0.91 5.89
C LEU A 30 9.22 1.89 5.69
N PHE A 31 10.37 1.63 6.32
CA PHE A 31 11.58 2.44 6.16
C PHE A 31 12.14 2.35 4.73
N VAL A 32 12.34 1.14 4.22
CA VAL A 32 12.82 0.90 2.84
C VAL A 32 11.89 1.55 1.83
N LEU A 33 10.59 1.42 2.02
CA LEU A 33 9.60 1.98 1.12
C LEU A 33 9.59 3.53 1.14
N SER A 34 9.77 4.12 2.32
CA SER A 34 9.90 5.58 2.47
C SER A 34 11.16 6.08 1.77
N PHE A 35 12.27 5.36 1.90
CA PHE A 35 13.52 5.67 1.21
C PHE A 35 13.39 5.56 -0.32
N PHE A 36 12.74 4.49 -0.79
CA PHE A 36 12.52 4.26 -2.21
C PHE A 36 11.58 5.33 -2.80
N SER A 37 10.53 5.73 -2.06
CA SER A 37 9.63 6.83 -2.44
C SER A 37 10.35 8.16 -2.56
N TYR A 38 11.29 8.41 -1.65
CA TYR A 38 12.10 9.62 -1.67
C TYR A 38 13.08 9.63 -2.85
N MET A 39 13.74 8.51 -3.14
CA MET A 39 14.62 8.40 -4.32
C MET A 39 13.85 8.66 -5.61
N VAL A 40 12.65 8.11 -5.76
CA VAL A 40 11.88 8.32 -6.98
C VAL A 40 11.42 9.76 -7.17
N ASP A 41 11.05 10.44 -6.08
CA ASP A 41 10.78 11.88 -6.14
C ASP A 41 12.04 12.66 -6.58
N TRP A 42 13.22 12.22 -6.15
CA TRP A 42 14.50 12.81 -6.53
C TRP A 42 14.86 12.68 -8.01
N TYR A 43 14.44 11.59 -8.67
CA TYR A 43 14.69 11.41 -10.10
C TYR A 43 13.92 12.38 -11.00
N GLN A 44 13.00 13.20 -10.46
CA GLN A 44 12.36 14.36 -11.11
C GLN A 44 12.04 14.19 -12.61
N PHE A 45 11.61 12.99 -13.03
CA PHE A 45 11.28 12.73 -14.43
C PHE A 45 10.19 13.72 -14.90
N GLN A 46 10.41 14.41 -16.03
CA GLN A 46 9.42 15.30 -16.63
C GLN A 46 8.37 14.49 -17.41
N GLY A 47 7.10 14.87 -17.30
CA GLY A 47 5.98 14.28 -18.05
C GLY A 47 5.22 13.16 -17.33
N LEU A 48 4.61 12.25 -18.10
CA LEU A 48 3.71 11.18 -17.63
C LEU A 48 4.39 10.17 -16.69
N LEU A 49 5.71 10.04 -16.76
CA LEU A 49 6.51 9.18 -15.89
C LEU A 49 6.37 9.58 -14.41
N ARG A 50 6.28 10.88 -14.10
CA ARG A 50 6.05 11.37 -12.72
C ARG A 50 4.74 10.86 -12.15
N TRP A 51 3.68 10.89 -12.96
CA TRP A 51 2.33 10.46 -12.55
C TRP A 51 2.27 8.96 -12.26
N SER A 52 2.86 8.14 -13.14
CA SER A 52 2.89 6.68 -12.93
C SER A 52 3.71 6.29 -11.69
N LEU A 53 4.87 6.93 -11.47
CA LEU A 53 5.71 6.67 -10.31
C LEU A 53 5.01 7.06 -9.00
N ILE A 54 4.43 8.26 -8.91
CA ILE A 54 3.71 8.69 -7.69
C ILE A 54 2.57 7.72 -7.37
N LEU A 55 1.76 7.34 -8.36
CA LEU A 55 0.68 6.35 -8.18
C LEU A 55 1.23 5.00 -7.72
N PHE A 56 2.33 4.54 -8.32
CA PHE A 56 2.97 3.28 -7.97
C PHE A 56 3.44 3.28 -6.51
N PHE A 57 4.12 4.33 -6.05
CA PHE A 57 4.55 4.46 -4.64
C PHE A 57 3.38 4.56 -3.67
N MET A 58 2.33 5.26 -4.06
CA MET A 58 1.14 5.45 -3.26
C MET A 58 0.39 4.11 -3.06
N PHE A 59 0.31 3.30 -4.11
CA PHE A 59 -0.22 1.92 -4.03
C PHE A 59 0.68 1.00 -3.21
N LEU A 60 2.00 1.06 -3.42
CA LEU A 60 2.96 0.21 -2.73
C LEU A 60 2.89 0.44 -1.21
N LYS A 61 2.84 1.71 -0.76
CA LYS A 61 2.76 1.99 0.68
C LYS A 61 1.41 1.64 1.27
N ALA A 62 0.31 1.94 0.57
CA ALA A 62 -1.02 1.58 1.04
C ALA A 62 -1.21 0.05 1.10
N GLY A 63 -0.70 -0.68 0.11
CA GLY A 63 -0.75 -2.15 0.05
C GLY A 63 0.08 -2.81 1.14
N LEU A 64 1.30 -2.33 1.40
CA LEU A 64 2.11 -2.79 2.52
C LEU A 64 1.42 -2.55 3.86
N ILE A 65 0.84 -1.37 4.08
CA ILE A 65 0.11 -1.06 5.31
C ILE A 65 -1.10 -2.00 5.44
N MET A 66 -1.87 -2.22 4.38
CA MET A 66 -3.01 -3.16 4.39
C MET A 66 -2.60 -4.60 4.71
N ALA A 67 -1.45 -5.08 4.19
CA ALA A 67 -0.97 -6.44 4.41
C ALA A 67 -0.44 -6.67 5.83
N PHE A 68 0.14 -5.64 6.47
CA PHE A 68 0.83 -5.76 7.76
C PHE A 68 0.07 -5.22 8.96
N PHE A 69 -0.61 -4.08 8.79
CA PHE A 69 -1.44 -3.52 9.86
C PHE A 69 -2.60 -4.45 10.21
N MET A 70 -2.93 -5.32 9.27
CA MET A 70 -4.10 -6.13 9.37
C MET A 70 -3.77 -7.44 8.69
N HIS A 71 -3.65 -8.51 9.47
CA HIS A 71 -3.89 -9.88 9.02
C HIS A 71 -5.37 -10.02 8.59
N LEU A 72 -5.86 -9.08 7.76
CA LEU A 72 -7.25 -8.78 7.43
C LEU A 72 -7.91 -9.96 6.71
N PHE A 73 -7.07 -10.77 6.04
CA PHE A 73 -7.48 -11.99 5.36
C PHE A 73 -8.03 -13.08 6.30
N TRP A 74 -7.82 -13.01 7.62
CA TRP A 74 -8.20 -14.12 8.51
C TRP A 74 -9.53 -13.94 9.25
N GLU A 75 -10.04 -12.72 9.45
CA GLU A 75 -11.20 -12.53 10.36
C GLU A 75 -12.51 -12.09 9.68
N ARG A 76 -12.51 -11.64 8.41
CA ARG A 76 -13.73 -11.49 7.56
C ARG A 76 -13.47 -10.79 6.22
N TYR A 77 -13.62 -11.53 5.13
CA TYR A 77 -13.58 -11.03 3.74
C TYR A 77 -14.58 -9.91 3.45
N THR A 78 -15.66 -9.79 4.23
CA THR A 78 -16.67 -8.75 4.06
C THR A 78 -16.13 -7.34 4.31
N LEU A 79 -15.22 -7.15 5.27
CA LEU A 79 -14.60 -5.84 5.50
C LEU A 79 -13.64 -5.45 4.36
N VAL A 80 -12.91 -6.44 3.80
CA VAL A 80 -12.06 -6.25 2.63
C VAL A 80 -12.90 -5.78 1.45
N ASN A 81 -14.00 -6.49 1.18
CA ASN A 81 -14.87 -6.18 0.04
C ASN A 81 -15.52 -4.79 0.19
N VAL A 82 -15.98 -4.43 1.38
CA VAL A 82 -16.56 -3.10 1.66
C VAL A 82 -15.53 -1.98 1.46
N LEU A 83 -14.25 -2.19 1.79
CA LEU A 83 -13.21 -1.19 1.62
C LEU A 83 -12.64 -1.15 0.18
N LEU A 84 -12.62 -2.28 -0.52
CA LEU A 84 -12.17 -2.37 -1.93
C LEU A 84 -13.18 -1.76 -2.89
N TRP A 85 -14.47 -1.82 -2.59
CA TRP A 85 -15.54 -1.24 -3.42
C TRP A 85 -15.33 0.26 -3.71
N PRO A 86 -15.16 1.14 -2.71
CA PRO A 86 -14.93 2.57 -2.96
C PRO A 86 -13.59 2.82 -3.66
N MET A 87 -12.53 2.09 -3.32
CA MET A 87 -11.23 2.26 -4.00
C MET A 87 -11.29 1.84 -5.48
N THR A 88 -11.94 0.72 -5.79
CA THR A 88 -12.11 0.22 -7.15
C THR A 88 -12.99 1.16 -7.97
N ALA A 89 -14.05 1.70 -7.37
CA ALA A 89 -14.91 2.68 -8.03
C ALA A 89 -14.13 3.96 -8.41
N ILE A 90 -13.32 4.50 -7.50
CA ILE A 90 -12.48 5.68 -7.78
C ILE A 90 -11.43 5.36 -8.85
N ALA A 91 -10.78 4.20 -8.78
CA ALA A 91 -9.79 3.79 -9.78
C ALA A 91 -10.43 3.61 -11.17
N CYS A 92 -11.62 3.02 -11.25
CA CYS A 92 -12.40 2.89 -12.47
C CYS A 92 -12.76 4.27 -13.05
N PHE A 93 -13.24 5.19 -12.20
CA PHE A 93 -13.59 6.55 -12.60
C PHE A 93 -12.37 7.33 -13.14
N VAL A 94 -11.23 7.25 -12.45
CA VAL A 94 -9.97 7.84 -12.92
C VAL A 94 -9.52 7.20 -14.23
N GLY A 95 -9.65 5.88 -14.40
CA GLY A 95 -9.34 5.19 -15.64
C GLY A 95 -10.20 5.67 -16.82
N LEU A 96 -11.49 5.91 -16.58
CA LEU A 96 -12.42 6.48 -17.56
C LEU A 96 -12.01 7.93 -17.93
N MET A 97 -11.64 8.75 -16.94
CA MET A 97 -11.12 10.10 -17.18
C MET A 97 -9.80 10.11 -17.97
N VAL A 98 -8.90 9.16 -17.72
CA VAL A 98 -7.67 8.99 -18.52
C VAL A 98 -7.99 8.58 -19.96
N ALA A 99 -9.00 7.71 -20.16
CA ALA A 99 -9.44 7.34 -21.50
C ALA A 99 -9.93 8.58 -22.28
N GLU A 100 -10.84 9.36 -21.71
CA GLU A 100 -11.33 10.64 -22.27
C GLU A 100 -10.19 11.64 -22.57
N GLY A 101 -9.22 11.75 -21.65
CA GLY A 101 -8.04 12.60 -21.83
C GLY A 101 -7.17 12.19 -23.03
N LYS A 102 -6.99 10.88 -23.26
CA LYS A 102 -6.25 10.36 -24.42
C LYS A 102 -6.97 10.64 -25.74
N TYR A 103 -8.30 10.53 -25.77
CA TYR A 103 -9.08 10.89 -26.97
C TYR A 103 -8.97 12.38 -27.29
N THR A 104 -8.95 13.25 -26.29
CA THR A 104 -8.79 14.70 -26.48
C THR A 104 -7.39 15.05 -27.00
N VAL A 105 -6.32 14.48 -26.43
CA VAL A 105 -4.94 14.73 -26.87
C VAL A 105 -4.68 14.17 -28.27
N PHE A 106 -5.17 12.96 -28.56
CA PHE A 106 -5.03 12.34 -29.87
C PHE A 106 -5.77 13.12 -30.95
N THR A 107 -7.01 13.54 -30.68
CA THR A 107 -7.80 14.36 -31.60
C THR A 107 -7.13 15.71 -31.85
N ARG A 108 -6.57 16.36 -30.81
CA ARG A 108 -5.81 17.61 -30.96
C ARG A 108 -4.54 17.44 -31.80
N PHE A 109 -3.85 16.31 -31.68
CA PHE A 109 -2.69 15.98 -32.50
C PHE A 109 -3.07 15.69 -33.96
N ILE A 110 -4.17 14.97 -34.18
CA ILE A 110 -4.74 14.73 -35.51
C ILE A 110 -5.13 16.07 -36.15
N TYR A 111 -5.85 16.97 -35.46
CA TYR A 111 -6.18 18.29 -36.03
C TYR A 111 -4.96 19.18 -36.30
N PHE A 112 -3.88 19.04 -35.53
CA PHE A 112 -2.65 19.78 -35.77
C PHE A 112 -1.84 19.23 -36.95
N VAL A 113 -1.98 17.93 -37.27
CA VAL A 113 -1.29 17.25 -38.40
C VAL A 113 -2.13 17.22 -39.67
N LEU A 114 -3.45 17.10 -39.56
CA LEU A 114 -4.40 17.08 -40.69
C LEU A 114 -4.88 18.49 -41.08
N GLY A 115 -4.52 19.51 -40.30
CA GLY A 115 -4.91 20.91 -40.48
C GLY A 115 -3.81 21.80 -41.07
N GLU A 116 -2.90 21.24 -41.86
CA GLU A 116 -2.19 21.96 -42.93
C GLU A 116 -3.00 21.94 -44.23
#